data_AF-A0A443S785-F1
#
_entry.id   AF-A0A443S785-F1
#
_cell.length_a   1.000
_cell.length_b   1.000
_cell.length_c   1.000
_cell.angle_alpha   90.00
_cell.angle_beta   90.00
_cell.angle_gamma   90.00
#
_symmetry.space_group_name_H-M   'P 1'
#
loop_
_entity.id
_entity.type
_entity.pdbx_description
1 polymer ?
#
loop_
_entity_poly.entity_id
_entity_poly.type
_entity_poly.pdbx_seq_one_letter_code
_entity_poly.pdbx_strand_id
1 'polypeptide(L)'
;MRARGPDFKSCVEQSNARWCLERIASVRKELTKYVYPNKAGLDVTVFVIDTGVNVDHVEFEGRARRCANFVKTESPNDLNGHGTGVASLVAGAKAGAAKNAKICALKVLNARGSGTT
;
A
#
# COMPACT_ATOMS: atom_id res chain seq x y z
N MET A 1 -10.64 -9.64 33.59
CA MET A 1 -10.44 -10.37 32.32
C MET A 1 -10.03 -9.38 31.24
N ARG A 2 -8.75 -9.33 30.83
CA ARG A 2 -8.35 -8.58 29.63
C ARG A 2 -8.53 -9.50 28.42
N ALA A 3 -9.24 -9.02 27.40
CA ALA A 3 -9.39 -9.73 26.14
C ALA A 3 -8.00 -10.06 25.58
N ARG A 4 -7.76 -11.33 25.24
CA ARG A 4 -6.54 -11.74 24.54
C ARG A 4 -6.58 -11.11 23.15
N GLY A 5 -5.75 -10.09 22.94
CA GLY A 5 -5.51 -9.51 21.63
C GLY A 5 -4.88 -10.52 20.67
N PRO A 6 -4.77 -10.19 19.36
CA PRO A 6 -4.19 -11.07 18.36
C PRO A 6 -2.82 -11.60 18.80
N ASP A 7 -2.48 -12.83 18.41
CA ASP A 7 -1.19 -13.46 18.74
C ASP A 7 -0.05 -12.80 17.94
N PHE A 8 0.45 -11.68 18.47
CA PHE A 8 1.59 -10.91 17.96
C PHE A 8 2.91 -11.58 18.34
N LYS A 9 3.25 -12.72 17.72
CA LYS A 9 4.51 -13.44 18.06
C LYS A 9 5.79 -12.62 17.84
N SER A 10 5.75 -11.52 17.08
CA SER A 10 6.73 -10.41 17.16
C SER A 10 6.23 -9.17 16.39
N CYS A 11 6.53 -7.99 16.91
CA CYS A 11 6.21 -6.70 16.29
C CYS A 11 7.48 -5.97 15.85
N VAL A 12 7.33 -5.11 14.85
CA VAL A 12 8.35 -4.18 14.38
C VAL A 12 7.86 -2.76 14.64
N GLU A 13 8.79 -1.85 14.88
CA GLU A 13 8.50 -0.44 15.10
C GLU A 13 9.11 0.40 13.98
N GLN A 14 8.35 1.37 13.47
CA GLN A 14 8.84 2.44 12.62
C GLN A 14 8.70 3.76 13.38
N SER A 15 9.83 4.37 13.73
CA SER A 15 9.92 5.74 14.23
C SER A 15 9.66 6.76 13.12
N ASN A 16 9.18 7.96 13.48
CA ASN A 16 8.89 9.04 12.52
C ASN A 16 7.98 8.58 11.38
N ALA A 17 6.98 7.75 11.71
CA ALA A 17 6.01 7.29 10.74
C ALA A 17 5.07 8.44 10.37
N ARG A 18 4.39 8.33 9.23
CA ARG A 18 3.35 9.32 8.88
C ARG A 18 2.21 9.22 9.89
N TRP A 19 1.60 10.35 10.22
CA TRP A 19 0.53 10.45 11.21
C TRP A 19 -0.58 9.39 11.02
N CYS A 20 -0.93 9.08 9.77
CA CYS A 20 -1.95 8.09 9.45
C CYS A 20 -1.57 6.67 9.88
N LEU A 21 -0.31 6.26 9.72
CA LEU A 21 0.18 4.95 10.17
C LEU A 21 0.19 4.87 11.70
N GLU A 22 0.67 5.92 12.37
CA GLU A 22 0.65 5.99 13.84
C GLU A 22 -0.78 5.91 14.36
N ARG A 23 -1.72 6.60 13.69
CA ARG A 23 -3.12 6.65 14.07
C ARG A 23 -3.85 5.31 13.95
N ILE A 24 -3.56 4.50 12.92
CA ILE A 24 -4.18 3.17 12.77
C ILE A 24 -3.59 2.13 13.73
N ALA A 25 -2.37 2.34 14.22
CA ALA A 25 -1.71 1.44 15.17
C ALA A 25 -1.96 1.82 16.65
N SER A 26 -2.61 2.96 16.94
CA SER A 26 -2.79 3.45 18.30
C SER A 26 -4.25 3.78 18.61
N VAL A 27 -4.70 3.34 19.79
CA VAL A 27 -5.94 3.79 20.44
C VAL A 27 -5.72 5.02 21.33
N ARG A 28 -4.46 5.38 21.59
CA ARG A 28 -4.08 6.53 22.43
C ARG A 28 -3.94 7.80 21.58
N LYS A 29 -4.08 8.96 22.22
CA LYS A 29 -4.01 10.26 21.55
C LYS A 29 -2.56 10.64 21.22
N GLU A 30 -1.60 10.18 22.01
CA GLU A 30 -0.18 10.41 21.80
C GLU A 30 0.36 9.48 20.71
N LEU A 31 0.58 10.04 19.53
CA LEU A 31 1.13 9.35 18.36
C LEU A 31 2.65 9.55 18.32
N THR A 32 3.41 8.47 18.25
CA THR A 32 4.90 8.52 18.31
C THR A 32 5.59 7.51 17.39
N LYS A 33 4.91 6.42 17.04
CA LYS A 33 5.47 5.33 16.24
C LYS A 33 4.38 4.50 15.58
N TYR A 34 4.74 3.84 14.49
CA TYR A 34 3.93 2.81 13.88
C TYR A 34 4.45 1.42 14.32
N VAL A 35 3.65 0.72 15.12
CA VAL A 35 3.94 -0.65 15.57
C VAL A 35 3.06 -1.63 14.80
N TYR A 36 3.66 -2.63 14.17
CA TYR A 36 2.95 -3.58 13.31
C TYR A 36 3.54 -4.99 13.41
N PRO A 37 2.77 -6.05 13.10
CA PRO A 37 3.28 -7.42 13.10
C PRO A 37 4.43 -7.59 12.12
N ASN A 38 5.46 -8.36 12.49
CA ASN A 38 6.63 -8.60 11.64
C ASN A 38 6.30 -9.19 10.25
N LYS A 39 5.21 -9.96 10.14
CA LYS A 39 4.72 -10.48 8.86
C LYS A 39 4.36 -9.36 7.89
N ALA A 40 3.79 -8.25 8.38
CA ALA A 40 3.46 -7.05 7.61
C ALA A 40 2.75 -7.32 6.25
N GLY A 41 1.87 -8.32 6.16
CA GLY A 41 1.19 -8.67 4.91
C GLY A 41 1.97 -9.62 3.99
N LEU A 42 3.00 -10.31 4.49
CA LEU A 42 3.67 -11.39 3.77
C LEU A 42 2.64 -12.38 3.20
N ASP A 43 2.88 -12.82 1.96
CA ASP A 43 2.02 -13.71 1.17
C ASP A 43 0.62 -13.16 0.81
N VAL A 44 0.32 -11.90 1.16
CA VAL A 44 -0.87 -11.20 0.69
C VAL A 44 -0.54 -10.47 -0.62
N THR A 45 -1.43 -10.61 -1.61
CA THR A 45 -1.42 -9.77 -2.81
C THR A 45 -2.60 -8.82 -2.76
N VAL A 46 -2.33 -7.52 -2.87
CA VAL A 46 -3.38 -6.49 -2.97
C VAL A 46 -3.49 -6.03 -4.43
N PHE A 47 -4.71 -6.09 -4.95
CA PHE A 47 -5.03 -5.57 -6.27
C PHE A 47 -5.38 -4.09 -6.16
N VAL A 48 -4.67 -3.24 -6.91
CA VAL A 48 -4.93 -1.80 -6.96
C VAL A 48 -5.58 -1.51 -8.30
N ILE A 49 -6.88 -1.22 -8.27
CA ILE A 49 -7.72 -0.89 -9.43
C ILE A 49 -7.82 0.63 -9.52
N ASP A 50 -6.99 1.25 -10.35
CA ASP A 50 -6.79 2.71 -10.36
C ASP A 50 -6.21 3.20 -11.70
N THR A 51 -5.44 4.30 -11.72
CA THR A 51 -4.74 4.87 -12.88
C THR A 51 -3.53 4.06 -13.36
N GLY A 52 -3.23 2.96 -12.67
CA GLY A 52 -2.00 2.17 -12.81
C GLY A 52 -1.13 2.28 -11.55
N VAL A 53 0.05 1.66 -11.57
CA VAL A 53 1.08 1.85 -10.54
C VAL A 53 2.44 1.97 -11.21
N ASN A 54 3.26 2.94 -10.79
CA ASN A 54 4.69 2.94 -11.10
C ASN A 54 5.39 1.83 -10.31
N VAL A 55 5.41 0.63 -10.86
CA VAL A 55 5.91 -0.58 -10.19
C VAL A 55 7.41 -0.53 -9.85
N ASP A 56 8.14 0.35 -10.53
CA ASP A 56 9.58 0.55 -10.37
C ASP A 56 9.90 1.59 -9.27
N HIS A 57 8.87 2.16 -8.62
CA HIS A 57 9.06 3.12 -7.53
C HIS A 57 9.72 2.47 -6.31
N VAL A 58 10.67 3.18 -5.69
CA VAL A 58 11.49 2.68 -4.56
C VAL A 58 10.68 2.19 -3.36
N GLU A 59 9.46 2.70 -3.17
CA GLU A 59 8.53 2.24 -2.13
C GLU A 59 8.15 0.75 -2.26
N PHE A 60 8.20 0.18 -3.46
CA PHE A 60 7.73 -1.18 -3.68
C PHE A 60 8.83 -2.22 -3.60
N GLU A 61 10.11 -1.85 -3.74
CA GLU A 61 11.25 -2.77 -3.61
C GLU A 61 11.09 -4.06 -4.45
N GLY A 62 10.51 -3.92 -5.65
CA GLY A 62 10.23 -5.05 -6.55
C GLY A 62 8.98 -5.88 -6.21
N ARG A 63 8.21 -5.52 -5.17
CA ARG A 63 6.97 -6.22 -4.77
C ARG A 63 5.73 -5.83 -5.58
N ALA A 64 5.84 -4.84 -6.46
CA ALA A 64 4.75 -4.42 -7.34
C ALA A 64 4.92 -4.97 -8.76
N ARG A 65 3.81 -5.33 -9.41
CA ARG A 65 3.79 -5.72 -10.83
C ARG A 65 2.56 -5.20 -11.54
N ARG A 66 2.68 -5.02 -12.86
CA ARG A 66 1.56 -4.68 -13.75
C ARG A 66 0.80 -5.97 -14.06
N CYS A 67 -0.50 -6.01 -13.77
CA CYS A 67 -1.32 -7.21 -13.95
C CYS A 67 -2.29 -7.09 -15.12
N ALA A 68 -2.94 -5.94 -15.29
CA ALA A 68 -3.76 -5.68 -16.46
C ALA A 68 -3.86 -4.17 -16.74
N ASN A 69 -4.12 -3.85 -18.00
CA ASN A 69 -4.47 -2.51 -18.45
C ASN A 69 -5.72 -2.59 -19.32
N PHE A 70 -6.77 -1.91 -18.88
CA PHE A 70 -8.06 -1.83 -19.58
C PHE A 70 -8.19 -0.52 -20.37
N VAL A 71 -7.26 0.44 -20.17
CA VAL A 71 -7.19 1.67 -20.96
C VAL A 71 -6.37 1.42 -22.21
N LYS A 72 -7.04 0.97 -23.27
CA LYS A 72 -6.40 0.52 -24.53
C LYS A 72 -5.61 1.60 -25.27
N THR A 73 -5.92 2.88 -25.03
CA THR A 73 -5.27 4.03 -25.67
C THR A 73 -4.00 4.49 -24.97
N GLU A 74 -3.67 3.91 -23.81
CA GLU A 74 -2.53 4.32 -22.99
C GLU A 74 -1.63 3.13 -22.65
N SER A 75 -0.37 3.43 -22.35
CA SER A 75 0.54 2.46 -21.77
C SER A 75 0.03 1.96 -20.41
N PRO A 76 0.46 0.78 -19.93
CA PRO A 76 0.07 0.27 -18.61
C PRO A 76 0.74 1.02 -17.44
N ASN A 77 1.55 2.04 -17.71
CA ASN A 77 2.15 2.90 -16.69
C ASN A 77 1.11 3.78 -16.02
N ASP A 78 1.37 4.14 -14.77
CA ASP A 78 0.63 5.20 -14.11
C ASP A 78 1.06 6.56 -14.66
N LEU A 79 0.23 7.13 -15.53
CA LEU A 79 0.45 8.45 -16.13
C LEU A 79 -0.21 9.59 -15.33
N ASN A 80 -0.88 9.26 -14.22
CA ASN A 80 -1.54 10.23 -13.35
C ASN A 80 -0.82 10.39 -12.01
N GLY A 81 -0.48 9.27 -11.38
CA GLY A 81 0.17 9.20 -10.06
C GLY A 81 -0.77 8.81 -8.92
N HIS A 82 -2.10 8.91 -9.08
CA HIS A 82 -3.06 8.55 -8.04
C HIS A 82 -2.91 7.09 -7.60
N GLY A 83 -2.92 6.15 -8.54
CA GLY A 83 -2.79 4.72 -8.24
C GLY A 83 -1.45 4.36 -7.60
N THR A 84 -0.34 5.00 -7.99
CA THR A 84 0.96 4.86 -7.30
C THR A 84 0.90 5.34 -5.86
N GLY A 85 0.24 6.48 -5.60
CA GLY A 85 0.02 7.02 -4.26
C GLY A 85 -0.80 6.07 -3.38
N VAL A 86 -1.91 5.55 -3.92
CA VAL A 86 -2.76 4.55 -3.26
C VAL A 86 -1.94 3.29 -2.95
N ALA A 87 -1.24 2.73 -3.93
CA ALA A 87 -0.42 1.54 -3.75
C ALA A 87 0.69 1.73 -2.69
N SER A 88 1.31 2.92 -2.64
CA SER A 88 2.32 3.26 -1.63
C SER A 88 1.75 3.31 -0.21
N LEU A 89 0.53 3.81 -0.02
CA LEU A 89 -0.15 3.77 1.30
C LEU A 89 -0.56 2.35 1.71
N VAL A 90 -0.82 1.47 0.75
CA VAL A 90 -1.13 0.06 1.02
C VAL A 90 0.12 -0.71 1.40
N ALA A 91 1.14 -0.75 0.53
CA ALA A 91 2.28 -1.66 0.65
C ALA A 91 3.66 -1.01 0.43
N GLY A 92 3.76 0.31 0.50
CA GLY A 92 5.04 1.00 0.44
C GLY A 92 5.94 0.69 1.64
N ALA A 93 7.25 0.57 1.41
CA ALA A 93 8.23 0.30 2.45
C ALA A 93 8.19 1.36 3.56
N LYS A 94 8.11 2.65 3.19
CA LYS A 94 8.03 3.75 4.16
C LYS A 94 6.61 4.16 4.50
N ALA A 95 5.74 4.33 3.49
CA ALA A 95 4.41 4.89 3.65
C ALA A 95 3.31 3.85 3.88
N GLY A 96 3.59 2.57 3.61
CA GLY A 96 2.60 1.51 3.60
C GLY A 96 2.27 0.92 4.97
N ALA A 97 1.02 0.48 5.11
CA ALA A 97 0.55 -0.29 6.26
C ALA A 97 0.97 -1.77 6.17
N ALA A 98 0.82 -2.41 5.01
CA ALA A 98 1.17 -3.81 4.77
C ALA A 98 2.51 -3.92 4.01
N LYS A 99 3.60 -3.60 4.71
CA LYS A 99 4.94 -3.39 4.12
C LYS A 99 5.55 -4.57 3.36
N ASN A 100 5.11 -5.79 3.62
CA ASN A 100 5.58 -7.00 2.91
C ASN A 100 4.55 -7.55 1.90
N ALA A 101 3.41 -6.88 1.74
CA ALA A 101 2.43 -7.28 0.74
C ALA A 101 2.95 -7.05 -0.69
N LYS A 102 2.44 -7.83 -1.63
CA LYS A 102 2.66 -7.67 -3.07
C LYS A 102 1.56 -6.80 -3.65
N ILE A 103 1.90 -5.97 -4.64
CA ILE A 103 0.93 -5.15 -5.39
C ILE A 103 0.73 -5.72 -6.79
N CYS A 104 -0.54 -5.84 -7.18
CA CYS A 104 -0.96 -6.21 -8.52
C CYS A 104 -1.76 -5.06 -9.12
N ALA A 105 -1.18 -4.33 -10.07
CA ALA A 105 -1.77 -3.12 -10.63
C ALA A 105 -2.74 -3.44 -11.76
N LEU A 106 -3.96 -2.93 -11.65
CA LEU A 106 -5.02 -3.00 -12.65
C LEU A 106 -5.38 -1.57 -13.08
N LYS A 107 -4.91 -1.15 -14.25
CA LYS A 107 -5.20 0.19 -14.78
C LYS A 107 -6.58 0.22 -15.43
N VAL A 108 -7.52 0.94 -14.81
CA VAL A 108 -8.88 1.18 -15.33
C VAL A 108 -9.18 2.65 -15.55
N LEU A 109 -8.35 3.55 -15.01
CA LEU A 109 -8.45 5.00 -15.19
C LEU A 109 -7.33 5.51 -16.10
N ASN A 110 -7.64 6.47 -16.96
CA ASN A 110 -6.69 7.09 -17.88
C ASN A 110 -5.76 8.10 -17.17
N ALA A 111 -4.88 8.79 -17.91
CA ALA A 111 -3.93 9.77 -17.36
C ALA A 111 -4.61 10.95 -16.63
N ARG A 112 -5.90 11.20 -16.89
CA ARG A 112 -6.70 12.23 -16.22
C ARG A 112 -7.54 11.69 -15.04
N GLY A 113 -7.37 10.42 -14.68
CA GLY A 113 -8.15 9.78 -13.63
C GLY A 113 -9.58 9.44 -14.03
N SER A 114 -9.89 9.39 -15.33
CA SER A 114 -11.24 9.12 -15.82
C SER A 114 -11.37 7.71 -16.40
N GLY A 115 -12.52 7.09 -16.18
CA GLY A 115 -12.93 5.83 -16.79
C GLY A 115 -14.07 6.03 -17.80
N THR A 116 -14.24 5.06 -18.68
CA THR A 116 -15.38 4.94 -19.59
C THR A 116 -15.83 3.49 -19.62
N THR A 117 -17.11 3.25 -19.91
CA THR A 117 -17.74 1.92 -19.90
C THR A 117 -17.62 1.21 -21.23
#